data_AF-A0A9N7LTB4-F1
#
_entry.id   AF-A0A9N7LTB4-F1
#
_cell.length_a   1.000
_cell.length_b   1.000
_cell.length_c   1.000
_cell.angle_alpha   90.00
_cell.angle_beta   90.00
_cell.angle_gamma   90.00
#
_symmetry.space_group_name_H-M   'P 1'
#
loop_
_entity.id
_entity.type
_entity.pdbx_description
1 polymer ?
#
loop_
_entity_poly.entity_id
_entity_poly.type
_entity_poly.pdbx_seq_one_letter_code
_entity_poly.pdbx_strand_id
1 'polypeptide(L)'
;MCRTFAELDYTPLVESGRVPAMVTLTYPGDWEVVAPDGASVKRHMVLWRKRFEREYGEPVRHIWKLEFQRRGAPHIHLWMAPPTSPGRSRRGFAHWLSETWAEVVDHPNAEQKARHRLAGTAIDVRNGLRACDPKRLAIYFTKHSSPNVHGDKEYQHIVPELWREPGRGPGRFWGVYGLKRAIVVVEVTQDAYIAARRIVRRWSRNQAVYGDSGSHFPTSVVPRTATRLVPRINRDTGTLTYRRVRRRRTLCNQGGLADGYALVNDGPAFVVKLALAIT
;
A
#
# COMPACT_ATOMS: atom_id res chain seq x y z
N MET A 1 -2.35 -0.40 -6.33
CA MET A 1 -1.50 -0.02 -5.17
C MET A 1 -0.14 0.51 -5.61
N CYS A 2 0.82 -0.31 -6.08
CA CYS A 2 2.17 0.18 -6.46
C CYS A 2 2.18 1.45 -7.33
N ARG A 3 1.43 1.44 -8.44
CA ARG A 3 1.31 2.60 -9.33
C ARG A 3 0.82 3.84 -8.58
N THR A 4 -0.26 3.70 -7.81
CA THR A 4 -0.83 4.81 -7.05
C THR A 4 0.19 5.41 -6.09
N PHE A 5 0.92 4.58 -5.34
CA PHE A 5 1.92 5.07 -4.38
C PHE A 5 3.10 5.73 -5.09
N ALA A 6 3.56 5.17 -6.21
CA ALA A 6 4.61 5.80 -7.01
C ALA A 6 4.18 7.15 -7.65
N GLU A 7 2.87 7.40 -7.77
CA GLU A 7 2.30 8.65 -8.31
C GLU A 7 1.99 9.68 -7.20
N LEU A 8 2.13 9.35 -5.91
CA LEU A 8 1.76 10.29 -4.83
C LEU A 8 2.82 11.38 -4.64
N ASP A 9 2.34 12.59 -4.35
CA ASP A 9 3.14 13.66 -3.80
C ASP A 9 3.36 13.42 -2.29
N TYR A 10 4.59 13.09 -1.92
CA TYR A 10 4.99 12.86 -0.53
C TYR A 10 5.55 14.11 0.15
N THR A 11 5.71 15.21 -0.58
CA THR A 11 6.24 16.48 -0.08
C THR A 11 5.58 16.91 1.24
N PRO A 12 4.24 16.86 1.39
CA PRO A 12 3.59 17.27 2.64
C PRO A 12 3.88 16.39 3.88
N LEU A 13 4.47 15.21 3.69
CA LEU A 13 4.95 14.35 4.77
C LEU A 13 6.44 14.59 5.05
N VAL A 14 7.25 14.80 3.99
CA VAL A 14 8.69 15.01 4.10
C VAL A 14 9.02 16.40 4.64
N GLU A 15 8.36 17.44 4.13
CA GLU A 15 8.58 18.84 4.57
C GLU A 15 8.17 19.10 6.02
N SER A 16 7.37 18.20 6.61
CA SER A 16 7.04 18.30 8.03
C SER A 16 8.27 18.20 8.95
N GLY A 17 9.41 17.72 8.43
CA GLY A 17 10.62 17.45 9.21
C GLY A 17 10.47 16.29 10.20
N ARG A 18 9.30 15.63 10.22
CA ARG A 18 8.99 14.54 11.14
C ARG A 18 9.40 13.21 10.52
N VAL A 19 9.80 12.28 11.38
CA VAL A 19 10.19 10.94 10.96
C VAL A 19 8.93 10.13 10.63
N PRO A 20 8.80 9.55 9.43
CA PRO A 20 7.71 8.64 9.12
C PRO A 20 7.72 7.41 10.03
N ALA A 21 6.54 6.94 10.41
CA ALA A 21 6.33 5.76 11.22
C ALA A 21 5.19 4.89 10.67
N MET A 22 5.25 3.59 10.97
CA MET A 22 4.11 2.71 10.83
C MET A 22 3.29 2.76 12.12
N VAL A 23 2.12 3.38 12.05
CA VAL A 23 1.17 3.47 13.15
C VAL A 23 0.10 2.41 12.96
N THR A 24 -0.14 1.61 13.99
CA THR A 24 -1.07 0.49 13.95
C THR A 24 -2.25 0.78 14.85
N LEU A 25 -3.46 0.53 14.35
CA LEU A 25 -4.72 0.59 15.09
C LEU A 25 -5.40 -0.78 15.05
N THR A 26 -5.72 -1.35 16.21
CA THR A 26 -6.41 -2.63 16.33
C THR A 26 -7.62 -2.52 17.24
N TYR A 27 -8.42 -3.58 17.35
CA TYR A 27 -9.66 -3.58 18.13
C TYR A 27 -9.51 -4.33 19.47
N PRO A 28 -10.37 -4.10 20.47
CA PRO A 28 -10.44 -4.87 21.73
C PRO A 28 -10.69 -6.37 21.51
N GLY A 29 -10.74 -7.17 22.58
CA GLY A 29 -11.50 -8.42 22.58
C GLY A 29 -12.97 -8.17 22.22
N ASP A 30 -13.71 -9.22 21.83
CA ASP A 30 -15.13 -9.12 21.45
C ASP A 30 -15.38 -8.00 20.41
N TRP A 31 -14.43 -7.84 19.49
CA TRP A 31 -14.37 -6.74 18.53
C TRP A 31 -15.61 -6.71 17.62
N GLU A 32 -16.28 -7.84 17.44
CA GLU A 32 -17.49 -8.01 16.65
C GLU A 32 -18.63 -7.10 17.14
N VAL A 33 -18.66 -6.78 18.45
CA VAL A 33 -19.66 -5.89 19.05
C VAL A 33 -19.49 -4.45 18.59
N VAL A 34 -18.25 -4.02 18.36
CA VAL A 34 -17.91 -2.63 18.00
C VAL A 34 -17.61 -2.46 16.51
N ALA A 35 -17.23 -3.52 15.81
CA ALA A 35 -16.95 -3.51 14.37
C ALA A 35 -17.66 -4.66 13.66
N PRO A 36 -19.01 -4.69 13.68
CA PRO A 36 -19.80 -5.76 13.07
C PRO A 36 -19.69 -5.80 11.55
N ASP A 37 -19.19 -4.74 10.91
CA ASP A 37 -18.99 -4.65 9.47
C ASP A 37 -17.83 -3.70 9.10
N GLY A 38 -17.46 -3.71 7.82
CA GLY A 38 -16.45 -2.82 7.29
C GLY A 38 -16.81 -1.34 7.40
N ALA A 39 -18.10 -0.99 7.36
CA ALA A 39 -18.57 0.39 7.44
C ALA A 39 -18.28 1.01 8.81
N SER A 40 -18.47 0.26 9.88
CA SER A 40 -18.14 0.62 11.26
C SER A 40 -16.66 0.95 11.39
N VAL A 41 -15.79 0.12 10.81
CA VAL A 41 -14.35 0.37 10.80
C VAL A 41 -13.99 1.64 10.02
N LYS A 42 -14.61 1.89 8.87
CA LYS A 42 -14.38 3.14 8.13
C LYS A 42 -14.87 4.36 8.90
N ARG A 43 -16.00 4.25 9.61
CA ARG A 43 -16.52 5.30 10.48
C ARG A 43 -15.54 5.62 11.60
N HIS A 44 -14.99 4.63 12.28
CA HIS A 44 -13.96 4.84 13.30
C HIS A 44 -12.74 5.57 12.73
N MET A 45 -12.25 5.16 11.56
CA MET A 45 -11.14 5.86 10.90
C MET A 45 -11.49 7.33 10.62
N VAL A 46 -12.70 7.62 10.13
CA VAL A 46 -13.16 9.02 9.90
C VAL A 46 -13.17 9.81 11.20
N LEU A 47 -13.72 9.26 12.28
CA LEU A 47 -13.80 9.91 13.59
C LEU A 47 -12.40 10.20 14.15
N TRP A 48 -11.49 9.22 14.10
CA TRP A 48 -10.11 9.40 14.51
C TRP A 48 -9.42 10.54 13.74
N ARG A 49 -9.60 10.60 12.41
CA ARG A 49 -9.03 11.69 11.60
C ARG A 49 -9.56 13.07 12.02
N LYS A 50 -10.87 13.18 12.26
CA LYS A 50 -11.49 14.42 12.73
C LYS A 50 -10.99 14.84 14.12
N ARG A 51 -10.63 13.88 14.97
CA ARG A 51 -10.03 14.16 16.29
C ARG A 51 -8.57 14.56 16.16
N PHE A 52 -7.80 13.93 15.26
CA PHE A 52 -6.43 14.33 14.95
C PHE A 52 -6.35 15.79 14.51
N GLU A 53 -7.20 16.19 13.57
CA GLU A 53 -7.20 17.56 13.04
C GLU A 53 -7.53 18.59 14.11
N ARG A 54 -8.46 18.28 15.02
CA ARG A 54 -8.75 19.12 16.18
C ARG A 54 -7.57 19.20 17.15
N GLU A 55 -6.92 18.06 17.42
CA GLU A 55 -5.83 17.96 18.38
C GLU A 55 -4.57 18.72 17.92
N TYR A 56 -4.18 18.59 16.66
CA TYR A 56 -2.91 19.10 16.14
C TYR A 56 -3.06 20.32 15.24
N GLY A 57 -4.29 20.74 14.92
CA GLY A 57 -4.56 21.92 14.08
C GLY A 57 -4.17 21.75 12.61
N GLU A 58 -3.94 20.52 12.16
CA GLU A 58 -3.57 20.20 10.79
C GLU A 58 -4.25 18.91 10.30
N PRO A 59 -4.51 18.76 9.00
CA PRO A 59 -5.09 17.53 8.48
C PRO A 59 -4.09 16.39 8.56
N VAL A 60 -4.55 15.22 9.00
CA VAL A 60 -3.73 14.01 8.94
C VAL A 60 -3.45 13.61 7.49
N ARG A 61 -2.22 13.17 7.23
CA ARG A 61 -1.80 12.64 5.93
C ARG A 61 -1.25 11.24 6.14
N HIS A 62 -1.82 10.25 5.44
CA HIS A 62 -1.38 8.87 5.58
C HIS A 62 -1.77 7.99 4.40
N ILE A 63 -1.01 6.92 4.24
CA ILE A 63 -1.41 5.74 3.47
C ILE A 63 -1.88 4.70 4.47
N TRP A 64 -2.99 4.03 4.20
CA TRP A 64 -3.50 3.00 5.09
C TRP A 64 -3.73 1.67 4.38
N LYS A 65 -3.62 0.61 5.18
CA LYS A 65 -3.99 -0.73 4.80
C LYS A 65 -4.72 -1.42 5.94
N LEU A 66 -5.77 -2.15 5.58
CA LEU A 66 -6.56 -3.01 6.44
C LEU A 66 -6.11 -4.45 6.26
N GLU A 67 -5.88 -5.11 7.37
CA GLU A 67 -5.58 -6.52 7.55
C GLU A 67 -6.45 -7.07 8.68
N PHE A 68 -6.38 -8.38 8.94
CA PHE A 68 -7.05 -9.01 10.06
C PHE A 68 -6.04 -9.74 10.96
N GLN A 69 -6.23 -9.67 12.27
CA GLN A 69 -5.48 -10.50 13.22
C GLN A 69 -5.92 -11.97 13.09
N ARG A 70 -5.17 -12.93 13.67
CA ARG A 70 -5.55 -14.36 13.64
C ARG A 70 -6.96 -14.61 14.18
N ARG A 71 -7.38 -13.81 15.15
CA ARG A 71 -8.72 -13.84 15.75
C ARG A 71 -9.81 -13.12 14.92
N GLY A 72 -9.50 -12.70 13.70
CA GLY A 72 -10.42 -11.98 12.81
C GLY A 72 -10.55 -10.47 13.08
N ALA A 73 -10.01 -9.96 14.18
CA ALA A 73 -10.12 -8.53 14.50
C ALA A 73 -9.48 -7.64 13.41
N PRO A 74 -10.15 -6.56 12.98
CA PRO A 74 -9.59 -5.61 12.03
C PRO A 74 -8.30 -5.00 12.55
N HIS A 75 -7.33 -4.82 11.65
CA HIS A 75 -6.01 -4.33 11.97
C HIS A 75 -5.58 -3.33 10.89
N ILE A 76 -5.38 -2.07 11.28
CA ILE A 76 -5.12 -0.99 10.33
C ILE A 76 -3.70 -0.51 10.51
N HIS A 77 -2.93 -0.59 9.44
CA HIS A 77 -1.61 0.00 9.34
C HIS A 77 -1.71 1.35 8.63
N LEU A 78 -1.23 2.39 9.28
CA LEU A 78 -1.14 3.76 8.79
C LEU A 78 0.34 4.11 8.64
N TRP A 79 0.79 4.36 7.41
CA TRP A 79 2.08 5.01 7.21
C TRP A 79 1.87 6.52 7.17
N MET A 80 2.43 7.21 8.15
CA MET A 80 2.27 8.65 8.37
C MET A 80 3.52 9.24 9.03
N ALA A 81 3.58 10.56 9.17
CA ALA A 81 4.60 11.25 9.95
C ALA A 81 3.97 11.75 11.27
N PRO A 82 4.12 11.01 12.40
CA PRO A 82 3.51 11.39 13.66
C PRO A 82 3.97 12.76 14.16
N PRO A 83 3.08 13.56 14.77
CA PRO A 83 3.48 14.76 15.50
C PRO A 83 4.55 14.47 16.55
N THR A 84 5.61 15.27 16.57
CA THR A 84 6.68 15.19 17.58
C THR A 84 6.37 16.05 18.81
N SER A 85 5.62 17.14 18.62
CA SER A 85 5.17 18.03 19.69
C SER A 85 3.80 17.61 20.21
N PRO A 86 3.51 17.80 21.51
CA PRO A 86 2.18 17.61 22.05
C PRO A 86 1.13 18.49 21.35
N GLY A 87 -0.09 17.96 21.20
CA GLY A 87 -1.23 18.71 20.68
C GLY A 87 -1.92 19.56 21.75
N ARG A 88 -3.14 20.00 21.47
CA ARG A 88 -3.97 20.80 22.40
C ARG A 88 -4.15 20.16 23.77
N SER A 89 -4.22 18.83 23.86
CA SER A 89 -4.35 18.11 25.12
C SER A 89 -3.06 18.07 25.95
N ARG A 90 -1.95 18.60 25.42
CA ARG A 90 -0.59 18.53 25.99
C ARG A 90 -0.08 17.11 26.19
N ARG A 91 -0.74 16.11 25.61
CA ARG A 91 -0.32 14.70 25.63
C ARG A 91 0.65 14.44 24.48
N GLY A 92 1.66 13.60 24.72
CA GLY A 92 2.47 13.05 23.64
C GLY A 92 1.62 12.20 22.69
N PHE A 93 2.03 12.11 21.42
CA PHE A 93 1.25 11.45 20.38
C PHE A 93 0.86 10.00 20.72
N ALA A 94 1.76 9.20 21.29
CA ALA A 94 1.48 7.81 21.64
C ALA A 94 0.34 7.67 22.67
N HIS A 95 0.39 8.47 23.73
CA HIS A 95 -0.64 8.49 24.77
C HIS A 95 -1.97 9.03 24.22
N TRP A 96 -1.92 10.13 23.46
CA TRP A 96 -3.12 10.67 22.80
C TRP A 96 -3.75 9.65 21.84
N LEU A 97 -2.94 8.95 21.06
CA LEU A 97 -3.39 7.96 20.08
C LEU A 97 -4.11 6.79 20.74
N SER A 98 -3.52 6.25 21.81
CA SER A 98 -4.07 5.15 22.61
C SER A 98 -5.44 5.52 23.21
N GLU A 99 -5.52 6.65 23.93
CA GLU A 99 -6.78 7.12 24.52
C GLU A 99 -7.84 7.39 23.45
N THR A 100 -7.45 8.16 22.41
CA THR A 100 -8.38 8.58 21.36
C THR A 100 -8.92 7.39 20.59
N TRP A 101 -8.09 6.39 20.31
CA TRP A 101 -8.54 5.21 19.58
C TRP A 101 -9.49 4.35 20.43
N ALA A 102 -9.21 4.17 21.72
CA ALA A 102 -10.10 3.48 22.63
C ALA A 102 -11.46 4.19 22.79
N GLU A 103 -11.48 5.53 22.81
CA GLU A 103 -12.71 6.32 22.83
C GLU A 103 -13.46 6.37 21.50
N VAL A 104 -12.77 6.20 20.37
CA VAL A 104 -13.41 6.16 19.05
C VAL A 104 -14.09 4.81 18.83
N VAL A 105 -13.47 3.72 19.27
CA VAL A 105 -14.03 2.37 19.18
C VAL A 105 -15.10 2.14 20.25
N ASP A 106 -14.91 2.72 21.43
CA ASP A 106 -15.88 2.80 22.53
C ASP A 106 -16.58 1.48 22.89
N HIS A 107 -15.78 0.49 23.29
CA HIS A 107 -16.33 -0.81 23.68
C HIS A 107 -17.25 -0.70 24.90
N PRO A 108 -18.46 -1.30 24.88
CA PRO A 108 -19.44 -1.15 25.96
C PRO A 108 -18.99 -1.80 27.28
N ASN A 109 -18.23 -2.89 27.19
CA ASN A 109 -17.57 -3.49 28.35
C ASN A 109 -16.33 -2.67 28.76
N ALA A 110 -16.33 -2.16 30.00
CA ALA A 110 -15.27 -1.31 30.55
C ALA A 110 -13.91 -2.00 30.65
N GLU A 111 -13.87 -3.32 30.92
CA GLU A 111 -12.64 -4.09 30.97
C GLU A 111 -12.01 -4.22 29.58
N GLN A 112 -12.81 -4.54 28.56
CA GLN A 112 -12.34 -4.57 27.17
C GLN A 112 -11.83 -3.20 26.72
N LYS A 113 -12.52 -2.12 27.11
CA LYS A 113 -12.08 -0.74 26.86
C LYS A 113 -10.74 -0.42 27.53
N ALA A 114 -10.54 -0.83 28.78
CA ALA A 114 -9.29 -0.63 29.51
C ALA A 114 -8.13 -1.42 28.87
N ARG A 115 -8.35 -2.68 28.49
CA ARG A 115 -7.35 -3.50 27.77
C ARG A 115 -7.01 -2.90 26.40
N HIS A 116 -8.01 -2.39 25.69
CA HIS A 116 -7.84 -1.75 24.38
C HIS A 116 -7.03 -0.47 24.45
N ARG A 117 -7.24 0.36 25.46
CA ARG A 117 -6.38 1.51 25.73
C ARG A 117 -4.90 1.09 25.82
N LEU A 118 -4.59 0.01 26.55
CA LEU A 118 -3.21 -0.44 26.74
C LEU A 118 -2.57 -1.06 25.49
N ALA A 119 -3.33 -1.82 24.69
CA ALA A 119 -2.79 -2.66 23.62
C ALA A 119 -3.37 -2.40 22.21
N GLY A 120 -4.24 -1.39 22.07
CA GLY A 120 -4.99 -1.09 20.85
C GLY A 120 -4.19 -0.38 19.76
N THR A 121 -3.00 0.12 20.09
CA THR A 121 -2.19 0.96 19.19
C THR A 121 -0.72 0.63 19.29
N ALA A 122 0.03 0.77 18.18
CA ALA A 122 1.49 0.67 18.17
C ALA A 122 2.11 1.68 17.21
N ILE A 123 3.35 2.12 17.47
CA ILE A 123 4.09 3.06 16.62
C ILE A 123 5.48 2.47 16.35
N ASP A 124 5.79 2.19 15.09
CA ASP A 124 7.07 1.63 14.66
C ASP A 124 7.80 2.57 13.71
N VAL A 125 8.79 3.27 14.27
CA VAL A 125 9.65 4.22 13.55
C VAL A 125 10.66 3.51 12.64
N ARG A 126 11.14 2.32 13.03
CA ARG A 126 12.16 1.58 12.25
C ARG A 126 11.60 1.12 10.91
N ASN A 127 10.38 0.61 10.91
CA ASN A 127 9.68 0.26 9.68
C ASN A 127 9.25 1.50 8.88
N GLY A 128 8.93 2.61 9.55
CA GLY A 128 8.66 3.90 8.89
C GLY A 128 9.86 4.45 8.12
N LEU A 129 11.05 4.41 8.72
CA LEU A 129 12.32 4.84 8.11
C LEU A 129 12.71 4.00 6.88
N ARG A 130 12.44 2.69 6.91
CA ARG A 130 12.64 1.80 5.75
C ARG A 130 11.75 2.16 4.56
N ALA A 131 10.68 2.92 4.80
CA ALA A 131 9.69 3.35 3.83
C ALA A 131 9.78 4.84 3.49
N CYS A 132 10.92 5.50 3.76
CA CYS A 132 11.16 6.90 3.37
C CYS A 132 11.26 7.13 1.85
N ASP A 133 11.52 6.10 1.04
CA ASP A 133 11.44 6.23 -0.42
C ASP A 133 10.11 5.66 -0.96
N PRO A 134 9.44 6.36 -1.89
CA PRO A 134 8.15 5.94 -2.46
C PRO A 134 8.15 4.52 -3.04
N LYS A 135 9.29 4.08 -3.60
CA LYS A 135 9.43 2.74 -4.18
C LYS A 135 9.46 1.67 -3.10
N ARG A 136 10.23 1.83 -2.02
CA ARG A 136 10.24 0.88 -0.88
C ARG A 136 8.95 0.92 -0.10
N LEU A 137 8.29 2.07 0.03
CA LEU A 137 6.95 2.16 0.59
C LEU A 137 5.94 1.35 -0.25
N ALA A 138 5.98 1.51 -1.58
CA ALA A 138 5.17 0.72 -2.51
C ALA A 138 5.46 -0.78 -2.43
N ILE A 139 6.73 -1.17 -2.39
CA ILE A 139 7.17 -2.56 -2.22
C ILE A 139 6.74 -3.09 -0.86
N TYR A 140 6.88 -2.32 0.22
CA TYR A 140 6.49 -2.73 1.57
C TYR A 140 4.99 -3.04 1.61
N PHE A 141 4.14 -2.10 1.23
CA PHE A 141 2.70 -2.33 1.25
C PHE A 141 2.26 -3.43 0.29
N THR A 142 2.88 -3.54 -0.90
CA THR A 142 2.52 -4.63 -1.83
C THR A 142 3.03 -5.98 -1.38
N LYS A 143 4.22 -6.09 -0.80
CA LYS A 143 4.73 -7.33 -0.18
C LYS A 143 3.75 -7.82 0.86
N HIS A 144 3.30 -6.94 1.74
CA HIS A 144 2.33 -7.30 2.77
C HIS A 144 0.95 -7.59 2.17
N SER A 145 0.62 -7.15 0.95
CA SER A 145 -0.70 -7.33 0.32
C SER A 145 -0.75 -8.47 -0.70
N SER A 146 0.37 -9.12 -0.99
CA SER A 146 0.45 -10.22 -1.94
C SER A 146 0.19 -11.53 -1.22
N PRO A 147 -0.76 -12.36 -1.70
CA PRO A 147 -0.93 -13.72 -1.21
C PRO A 147 0.40 -14.46 -1.31
N ASN A 148 0.80 -15.14 -0.25
CA ASN A 148 2.01 -15.94 -0.20
C ASN A 148 1.59 -17.31 0.31
N VAL A 149 1.28 -18.24 -0.62
CA VAL A 149 0.58 -19.53 -0.39
C VAL A 149 1.23 -20.42 0.69
N HIS A 150 2.45 -20.07 1.13
CA HIS A 150 3.21 -20.76 2.17
C HIS A 150 3.65 -19.84 3.32
N GLY A 151 3.04 -18.66 3.46
CA GLY A 151 3.43 -17.64 4.42
C GLY A 151 2.59 -17.67 5.69
N ASP A 152 3.25 -17.58 6.85
CA ASP A 152 2.61 -17.58 8.19
C ASP A 152 1.60 -16.45 8.45
N LYS A 153 1.44 -15.52 7.48
CA LYS A 153 0.64 -14.29 7.58
C LYS A 153 -0.51 -14.21 6.57
N GLU A 154 -0.78 -15.27 5.79
CA GLU A 154 -1.90 -15.22 4.81
C GLU A 154 -3.27 -14.93 5.45
N TYR A 155 -3.45 -15.34 6.70
CA TYR A 155 -4.67 -15.07 7.48
C TYR A 155 -5.02 -13.58 7.51
N GLN A 156 -4.04 -12.68 7.35
CA GLN A 156 -4.23 -11.23 7.38
C GLN A 156 -5.11 -10.69 6.24
N HIS A 157 -5.35 -11.49 5.19
CA HIS A 157 -6.21 -11.12 4.05
C HIS A 157 -7.56 -11.85 4.04
N ILE A 158 -7.78 -12.74 5.02
CA ILE A 158 -9.03 -13.49 5.12
C ILE A 158 -10.07 -12.61 5.80
N VAL A 159 -11.14 -12.29 5.07
CA VAL A 159 -12.28 -11.55 5.62
C VAL A 159 -13.01 -12.44 6.64
N PRO A 160 -13.27 -11.94 7.87
CA PRO A 160 -14.07 -12.66 8.86
C PRO A 160 -15.46 -13.01 8.33
N GLU A 161 -16.01 -14.15 8.77
CA GLU A 161 -17.31 -14.65 8.28
C GLU A 161 -18.42 -13.60 8.39
N LEU A 162 -18.45 -12.89 9.53
CA LEU A 162 -19.41 -11.82 9.83
C LEU A 162 -19.47 -10.71 8.76
N TRP A 163 -18.38 -10.50 8.02
CA TRP A 163 -18.26 -9.46 7.01
C TRP A 163 -18.46 -9.98 5.58
N ARG A 164 -18.70 -11.29 5.39
CA ARG A 164 -18.86 -11.87 4.04
C ARG A 164 -20.26 -11.67 3.47
N GLU A 165 -21.24 -11.35 4.32
CA GLU A 165 -22.59 -11.04 3.87
C GLU A 165 -22.59 -9.81 2.94
N PRO A 166 -23.46 -9.80 1.90
CA PRO A 166 -23.59 -8.65 1.00
C PRO A 166 -23.80 -7.34 1.77
N GLY A 167 -22.96 -6.34 1.47
CA GLY A 167 -23.01 -5.01 2.11
C GLY A 167 -22.23 -4.87 3.42
N ARG A 168 -21.77 -5.97 4.05
CA ARG A 168 -21.01 -5.92 5.32
C ARG A 168 -19.49 -5.96 5.16
N GLY A 169 -19.04 -6.22 3.94
CA GLY A 169 -17.63 -6.38 3.62
C GLY A 169 -16.75 -5.16 3.93
N PRO A 170 -15.42 -5.36 3.94
CA PRO A 170 -14.44 -4.32 4.28
C PRO A 170 -14.42 -3.13 3.30
N GLY A 171 -15.07 -3.25 2.14
CA GLY A 171 -14.90 -2.36 1.00
C GLY A 171 -13.44 -2.36 0.53
N ARG A 172 -12.80 -1.19 0.51
CA ARG A 172 -11.37 -1.11 0.18
C ARG A 172 -10.50 -1.61 1.33
N PHE A 173 -9.50 -2.42 1.00
CA PHE A 173 -8.46 -2.89 1.92
C PHE A 173 -7.30 -1.89 2.09
N TRP A 174 -7.24 -0.85 1.28
CA TRP A 174 -6.19 0.15 1.37
C TRP A 174 -6.71 1.48 0.83
N GLY A 175 -6.00 2.54 1.18
CA GLY A 175 -6.31 3.87 0.66
C GLY A 175 -5.25 4.88 1.04
N VAL A 176 -5.53 6.11 0.64
CA VAL A 176 -4.67 7.27 0.83
C VAL A 176 -5.56 8.40 1.33
N TYR A 177 -5.08 9.17 2.30
CA TYR A 177 -5.77 10.32 2.82
C TYR A 177 -4.81 11.50 2.96
N GLY A 178 -5.23 12.68 2.52
CA GLY A 178 -4.43 13.91 2.63
C GLY A 178 -3.22 13.99 1.68
N LEU A 179 -3.02 13.01 0.80
CA LEU A 179 -1.98 13.04 -0.26
C LEU A 179 -2.64 13.08 -1.64
N LYS A 180 -2.04 13.84 -2.55
CA LYS A 180 -2.49 14.00 -3.94
C LYS A 180 -1.53 13.26 -4.88
N ARG A 181 -1.95 13.04 -6.13
CA ARG A 181 -1.02 12.54 -7.15
C ARG A 181 -0.20 13.70 -7.72
N ALA A 182 1.11 13.51 -7.84
CA ALA A 182 2.00 14.40 -8.57
C ALA A 182 2.04 13.97 -10.04
N ILE A 183 1.12 14.52 -10.85
CA ILE A 183 1.03 14.24 -12.29
C ILE A 183 1.24 15.56 -13.03
N VAL A 184 2.16 15.54 -13.99
CA VAL A 184 2.34 16.60 -14.97
C VAL A 184 2.12 16.01 -16.37
N VAL A 185 1.40 16.74 -17.22
CA VAL A 185 1.21 16.39 -18.63
C VAL A 185 2.06 17.36 -19.45
N VAL A 186 2.85 16.83 -20.37
CA VAL A 186 3.73 17.61 -21.23
C VAL A 186 3.42 17.26 -22.67
N GLU A 187 3.18 18.28 -23.49
CA GLU A 187 3.07 18.12 -24.94
C GLU A 187 4.46 17.96 -25.55
N VAL A 188 4.59 16.98 -26.43
CA VAL A 188 5.84 16.66 -27.13
C VAL A 188 5.53 16.35 -28.58
N THR A 189 6.51 16.52 -29.46
CA THR A 189 6.37 16.07 -30.85
C THR A 189 6.21 14.55 -30.91
N GLN A 190 5.63 14.05 -32.00
CA GLN A 190 5.46 12.61 -32.20
C GLN A 190 6.79 11.86 -32.15
N ASP A 191 7.86 12.43 -32.69
CA ASP A 191 9.18 11.80 -32.69
C ASP A 191 9.78 11.74 -31.28
N ALA A 192 9.70 12.84 -30.52
CA ALA A 192 10.12 12.88 -29.12
C ALA A 192 9.32 11.87 -28.27
N TYR A 193 8.02 11.74 -28.53
CA TYR A 193 7.18 10.73 -27.90
C TYR A 193 7.65 9.30 -28.18
N ILE A 194 7.90 8.97 -29.45
CA ILE A 194 8.37 7.63 -29.85
C ILE A 194 9.76 7.35 -29.23
N ALA A 195 10.66 8.33 -29.22
CA ALA A 195 11.97 8.23 -28.59
C ALA A 195 11.86 7.98 -27.08
N ALA A 196 11.08 8.81 -26.36
CA ALA A 196 10.84 8.68 -24.93
C ALA A 196 10.25 7.31 -24.58
N ARG A 197 9.22 6.88 -25.31
CA ARG A 197 8.60 5.56 -25.20
C ARG A 197 9.62 4.44 -25.35
N ARG A 198 10.53 4.51 -26.33
CA ARG A 198 11.57 3.50 -26.54
C ARG A 198 12.55 3.45 -25.37
N ILE A 199 12.98 4.61 -24.88
CA ILE A 199 13.90 4.75 -23.74
C ILE A 199 13.26 4.18 -22.46
N VAL A 200 12.06 4.65 -22.11
CA VAL A 200 11.33 4.20 -20.91
C VAL A 200 11.08 2.69 -20.97
N ARG A 201 10.67 2.16 -22.12
CA ARG A 201 10.50 0.72 -22.30
C ARG A 201 11.81 -0.03 -22.17
N ARG A 202 12.91 0.47 -22.74
CA ARG A 202 14.25 -0.15 -22.60
C ARG A 202 14.72 -0.15 -21.14
N TRP A 203 14.56 0.98 -20.45
CA TRP A 203 14.87 1.12 -19.03
C TRP A 203 14.08 0.11 -18.19
N SER A 204 12.76 0.11 -18.33
CA SER A 204 11.84 -0.82 -17.65
C SER A 204 12.17 -2.29 -17.93
N ARG A 205 12.67 -2.58 -19.15
CA ARG A 205 13.17 -3.91 -19.56
C ARG A 205 14.58 -4.25 -19.07
N ASN A 206 15.34 -3.31 -18.53
CA ASN A 206 16.69 -3.54 -18.02
C ASN A 206 16.77 -3.54 -16.47
N GLN A 207 15.81 -2.98 -15.74
CA GLN A 207 15.75 -3.03 -14.27
C GLN A 207 15.70 -4.45 -13.66
N ALA A 208 16.73 -4.94 -12.97
CA ALA A 208 16.65 -6.24 -12.31
C ALA A 208 15.44 -6.30 -11.35
N VAL A 209 14.62 -7.35 -11.47
CA VAL A 209 13.56 -7.65 -10.51
C VAL A 209 14.13 -8.74 -9.62
N TYR A 210 14.24 -8.50 -8.33
CA TYR A 210 14.75 -9.49 -7.40
C TYR A 210 13.62 -10.40 -6.93
N GLY A 211 13.94 -11.69 -6.82
CA GLY A 211 13.05 -12.75 -6.42
C GLY A 211 12.79 -12.74 -4.93
N ASP A 212 12.09 -13.79 -4.49
CA ASP A 212 11.57 -13.90 -3.14
C ASP A 212 12.62 -13.55 -2.06
N SER A 213 12.31 -12.51 -1.29
CA SER A 213 13.10 -12.09 -0.13
C SER A 213 13.10 -13.09 1.03
N GLY A 214 12.24 -14.12 0.98
CA GLY A 214 12.26 -15.27 1.89
C GLY A 214 13.25 -16.37 1.50
N SER A 215 13.84 -16.28 0.30
CA SER A 215 14.91 -17.19 -0.09
C SER A 215 16.22 -16.84 0.64
N HIS A 216 17.01 -17.86 0.96
CA HIS A 216 18.33 -17.72 1.60
C HIS A 216 19.27 -16.78 0.83
N PHE A 217 19.00 -16.52 -0.46
CA PHE A 217 19.69 -15.55 -1.30
C PHE A 217 18.68 -14.59 -1.97
N PRO A 218 18.30 -13.48 -1.31
CA PRO A 218 17.35 -12.47 -1.81
C PRO A 218 17.76 -11.74 -3.10
N THR A 219 18.87 -12.14 -3.71
CA THR A 219 19.51 -11.50 -4.87
C THR A 219 19.22 -12.21 -6.19
N SER A 220 18.48 -13.33 -6.18
CA SER A 220 18.14 -14.04 -7.42
C SER A 220 17.25 -13.15 -8.31
N VAL A 221 17.75 -12.76 -9.48
CA VAL A 221 16.96 -11.94 -10.42
C VAL A 221 15.82 -12.79 -10.97
N VAL A 222 14.57 -12.39 -10.73
CA VAL A 222 13.38 -12.99 -11.34
C VAL A 222 13.56 -12.94 -12.86
N PRO A 223 13.55 -14.10 -13.54
CA PRO A 223 13.63 -14.14 -14.98
C PRO A 223 12.48 -13.33 -15.59
N ARG A 224 12.82 -12.39 -16.48
CA ARG A 224 11.84 -11.56 -17.22
C ARG A 224 10.94 -12.34 -18.17
N THR A 225 11.21 -13.62 -18.31
CA THR A 225 10.39 -14.56 -19.08
C THR A 225 9.80 -15.62 -18.16
N ALA A 226 8.53 -15.94 -18.36
CA ALA A 226 7.89 -17.12 -17.80
C ALA A 226 7.63 -18.12 -18.92
N THR A 227 7.79 -19.41 -18.62
CA THR A 227 7.23 -20.46 -19.46
C THR A 227 5.71 -20.38 -19.32
N ARG A 228 5.00 -20.19 -20.44
CA ARG A 228 3.55 -20.21 -20.50
C ARG A 228 3.09 -21.37 -21.37
N LEU A 229 2.00 -22.01 -20.97
CA LEU A 229 1.26 -22.93 -21.83
C LEU A 229 0.30 -22.08 -22.68
N VAL A 230 0.41 -22.20 -23.99
CA VAL A 230 -0.48 -21.52 -24.93
C VAL A 230 -1.29 -22.57 -25.66
N PRO A 231 -2.63 -22.44 -25.69
CA PRO A 231 -3.48 -23.36 -26.42
C PRO A 231 -3.23 -23.22 -27.92
N ARG A 232 -3.18 -24.35 -28.61
CA ARG A 232 -3.12 -24.47 -30.06
C ARG A 232 -4.22 -25.41 -30.49
N ILE A 233 -5.19 -24.86 -31.21
CA ILE A 233 -6.27 -25.63 -31.80
C ILE A 233 -5.78 -26.11 -33.16
N ASN A 234 -5.80 -27.43 -33.38
CA ASN A 234 -5.68 -27.98 -34.72
C ASN A 234 -6.94 -27.61 -35.50
N ARG A 235 -6.78 -26.90 -36.63
CA ARG A 235 -7.92 -26.38 -37.41
C ARG A 235 -8.71 -27.50 -38.09
N ASP A 236 -8.07 -28.63 -38.39
CA ASP A 236 -8.68 -29.72 -39.14
C ASP A 236 -9.37 -30.74 -38.24
N THR A 237 -8.83 -30.95 -37.02
CA THR A 237 -9.34 -31.95 -36.07
C THR A 237 -10.03 -31.34 -34.85
N GLY A 238 -10.02 -30.02 -34.69
CA GLY A 238 -10.55 -29.31 -33.52
C GLY A 238 -9.79 -29.59 -32.20
N THR A 239 -8.75 -30.42 -32.23
CA THR A 239 -8.05 -30.88 -31.03
C THR A 239 -7.25 -29.75 -30.38
N LEU A 240 -7.51 -29.50 -29.10
CA LEU A 240 -6.80 -28.50 -28.30
C LEU A 240 -5.54 -29.10 -27.69
N THR A 241 -4.38 -28.62 -28.11
CA THR A 241 -3.08 -29.00 -27.56
C THR A 241 -2.43 -27.81 -26.88
N TYR A 242 -1.57 -28.05 -25.89
CA TYR A 242 -0.85 -26.99 -25.19
C TYR A 242 0.62 -26.99 -25.58
N ARG A 243 1.13 -25.84 -26.02
CA ARG A 243 2.56 -25.65 -26.29
C ARG A 243 3.19 -24.86 -25.16
N ARG A 244 4.29 -25.38 -24.60
CA ARG A 244 5.19 -24.60 -23.75
C ARG A 244 5.92 -23.56 -24.59
N VAL A 245 5.70 -22.29 -24.30
CA VAL A 245 6.40 -21.18 -24.94
C VAL A 245 7.03 -20.29 -23.88
N ARG A 246 8.25 -19.81 -24.14
CA ARG A 246 8.87 -18.79 -23.29
C ARG A 246 8.27 -17.43 -23.67
N ARG A 247 7.52 -16.82 -22.76
CA ARG A 247 6.89 -15.50 -22.96
C ARG A 247 7.42 -14.53 -21.93
N ARG A 248 7.50 -13.25 -22.30
CA ARG A 248 7.88 -12.21 -21.33
C ARG A 248 6.79 -12.09 -20.27
N ARG A 249 7.19 -11.89 -19.02
CA ARG A 249 6.28 -11.54 -17.94
C ARG A 249 5.79 -10.11 -18.21
N THR A 250 4.48 -9.92 -18.29
CA THR A 250 3.89 -8.58 -18.27
C THR A 250 3.94 -8.09 -16.82
N LEU A 251 4.67 -7.02 -16.59
CA LEU A 251 4.70 -6.34 -15.29
C LEU A 251 3.78 -5.12 -15.42
N CYS A 252 2.83 -4.99 -14.47
CA CYS A 252 1.68 -4.09 -14.57
C CYS A 252 0.80 -4.42 -15.80
N ASN A 253 -0.39 -4.99 -15.58
CA ASN A 253 -1.32 -5.46 -16.63
C ASN A 253 -1.93 -4.31 -17.46
N GLN A 254 -1.10 -3.54 -18.16
CA GLN A 254 -1.56 -2.68 -19.24
C GLN A 254 -1.07 -3.30 -20.54
N GLY A 255 -2.04 -3.84 -21.28
CA GLY A 255 -1.87 -4.42 -22.60
C GLY A 255 -1.21 -3.44 -23.58
N GLY A 256 -0.94 -3.92 -24.79
CA GLY A 256 -0.07 -3.30 -25.80
C GLY A 256 -0.35 -1.86 -26.27
N LEU A 257 -1.23 -1.11 -25.60
CA LEU A 257 -1.63 0.26 -25.88
C LEU A 257 -1.23 1.29 -24.79
N ALA A 258 -0.39 0.93 -23.81
CA ALA A 258 0.20 1.91 -22.89
C ALA A 258 1.73 1.98 -23.05
N ASP A 259 2.26 3.19 -23.13
CA ASP A 259 3.52 3.51 -23.80
C ASP A 259 4.77 3.41 -22.92
N GLY A 260 4.82 2.35 -22.11
CA GLY A 260 5.91 2.06 -21.19
C GLY A 260 5.74 2.75 -19.83
N TYR A 261 6.42 2.23 -18.81
CA TYR A 261 6.46 2.83 -17.47
C TYR A 261 7.85 2.64 -16.86
N ALA A 262 8.26 3.57 -15.99
CA ALA A 262 9.45 3.43 -15.17
C ALA A 262 9.09 3.61 -13.69
N LEU A 263 9.64 2.75 -12.83
CA LEU A 263 9.57 2.90 -11.37
C LEU A 263 11.00 3.18 -10.87
N VAL A 264 11.25 4.42 -10.50
CA VAL A 264 12.56 4.94 -10.11
C VAL A 264 12.48 5.52 -8.70
N ASN A 265 13.62 5.60 -8.02
CA ASN A 265 13.69 6.23 -6.69
C ASN A 265 13.64 7.76 -6.79
N ASP A 266 14.16 8.31 -7.89
CA ASP A 266 14.20 9.74 -8.18
C ASP A 266 13.52 9.98 -9.54
N GLY A 267 12.23 10.28 -9.49
CA GLY A 267 11.40 10.61 -10.65
C GLY A 267 11.89 11.88 -11.37
N PRO A 268 12.05 13.01 -10.66
CA PRO A 268 12.54 14.25 -11.24
C PRO A 268 13.86 14.09 -12.00
N ALA A 269 14.89 13.48 -11.41
CA ALA A 269 16.17 13.30 -12.09
C ALA A 269 16.07 12.38 -13.32
N PHE A 270 15.20 11.35 -13.25
CA PHE A 270 14.93 10.49 -14.41
C PHE A 270 14.27 11.28 -15.55
N VAL A 271 13.29 12.14 -15.24
CA VAL A 271 12.59 12.95 -16.25
C VAL A 271 13.52 13.99 -16.87
N VAL A 272 14.39 14.64 -16.09
CA VAL A 272 15.41 15.56 -16.62
C VAL A 272 16.33 14.85 -17.61
N LYS A 273 16.85 13.67 -17.26
CA LYS A 273 17.69 12.86 -18.16
C LYS A 273 16.93 12.38 -19.39
N LEU A 274 15.65 12.06 -19.25
CA LEU A 274 14.81 11.68 -20.37
C LEU A 274 14.60 12.85 -21.33
N ALA A 275 14.33 14.04 -20.81
CA ALA A 275 14.16 15.26 -21.60
C ALA A 275 15.41 15.56 -22.43
N LEU A 276 16.59 15.55 -21.80
CA LEU A 276 17.88 15.75 -22.48
C LEU A 276 18.18 14.70 -23.58
N ALA A 277 17.56 13.52 -23.51
CA ALA A 277 17.79 12.43 -24.46
C ALA A 277 16.82 12.43 -25.65
N ILE A 278 15.78 13.27 -25.61
CA ILE A 278 14.73 13.34 -26.66
C ILE A 278 14.65 14.72 -27.33
N THR A 279 15.39 15.70 -26.82
CA THR A 279 15.71 16.98 -27.47
C THR A 279 16.96 16.84 -28.30
#